data_AF-A0A2H6N962-F1
#
_entry.id   AF-A0A2H6N962-F1
#
_cell.length_a   1.000
_cell.length_b   1.000
_cell.length_c   1.000
_cell.angle_alpha   90.00
_cell.angle_beta   90.00
_cell.angle_gamma   90.00
#
_symmetry.space_group_name_H-M   'P 1'
#
loop_
_entity.id
_entity.type
_entity.pdbx_description
1 polymer ?
#
loop_
_entity_poly.entity_id
_entity_poly.type
_entity_poly.pdbx_seq_one_letter_code
_entity_poly.pdbx_strand_id
1 'polypeptide(L)'
;IIERMHSGARRFVTLDFGRPILLTDVLIPTCGDLASLSIDIWTLGEEVDGRRLVVATDISTHSLILHDLIPPPVCRFMKITVIGRYGSTNARAKIPLGFYYGHTYILPLESDLKIMHDPLRGEVESANQPEIDQHLAMMIALQEDIQCRYNLACHRLETLLQSIDLPPLNSANNAQYFLRKPDKAVEEDSRVFSAYQDCIQLQLQLNLAHHAVQRLRVALGASRKILKEQSDPKELIQMSSTEQLRTIIRYLLDTLLSLLHSSNGHSVPVVLQSTFNAQACEELFKHLCISGTPKIRLHTGLLLVQLCGGERWWGQFLSNVLQELYNSEQLLIFPQDRVFMLLSCIGQRSLSNTGVLESLLNLLDNLLSPLQPQLPIHRCSEGVLDIPMISWVVMLVSRLLDYVATVEDEAATSKKPLNGKERERFLTGNQWSFINNNLHTQSLNRSSKGNSSLDRLYSRKIRKQLVHHKQQLNLLKAKQKAVVEQME
;
A
#
# COMPACT_ATOMS: atom_id res chain seq x y z
N ILE A 1 -28.37 11.17 -7.50
CA ILE A 1 -27.91 11.79 -8.77
C ILE A 1 -28.52 13.17 -8.84
N ILE A 2 -27.74 14.21 -9.14
CA ILE A 2 -28.26 15.59 -9.20
C ILE A 2 -28.16 16.11 -10.63
N GLU A 3 -29.28 16.65 -11.11
CA GLU A 3 -29.36 17.32 -12.41
C GLU A 3 -29.06 18.82 -12.29
N ARG A 4 -28.63 19.42 -13.40
CA ARG A 4 -28.24 20.82 -13.56
C ARG A 4 -27.15 21.27 -12.58
N MET A 5 -26.13 20.42 -12.33
CA MET A 5 -24.93 20.77 -11.56
C MET A 5 -23.91 21.57 -12.40
N HIS A 6 -24.33 22.76 -12.85
CA HIS A 6 -23.45 23.68 -13.57
C HIS A 6 -22.45 24.37 -12.63
N SER A 7 -21.46 25.03 -13.23
CA SER A 7 -20.45 25.83 -12.53
C SER A 7 -21.09 26.78 -11.50
N GLY A 8 -20.73 26.62 -10.21
CA GLY A 8 -21.25 27.45 -9.11
C GLY A 8 -22.67 27.09 -8.64
N ALA A 9 -23.33 26.09 -9.23
CA ALA A 9 -24.65 25.66 -8.81
C ALA A 9 -24.61 25.16 -7.36
N ARG A 10 -25.47 25.74 -6.51
CA ARG A 10 -25.65 25.30 -5.13
C ARG A 10 -26.86 24.38 -5.03
N ARG A 11 -26.65 23.17 -4.50
CA ARG A 11 -27.71 22.20 -4.23
C ARG A 11 -27.54 21.67 -2.82
N PHE A 12 -28.61 21.14 -2.25
CA PHE A 12 -28.54 20.47 -0.97
C PHE A 12 -29.44 19.25 -0.94
N VAL A 13 -29.10 18.32 -0.06
CA VAL A 13 -29.92 17.16 0.30
C VAL A 13 -29.99 17.14 1.82
N THR A 14 -31.18 16.93 2.36
CA THR A 14 -31.38 16.72 3.80
C THR A 14 -31.68 15.24 4.03
N LEU A 15 -30.90 14.61 4.89
CA LEU A 15 -31.09 13.25 5.36
C LEU A 15 -31.86 13.31 6.67
N ASP A 16 -32.96 12.56 6.79
CA ASP A 16 -33.63 12.30 8.06
C ASP A 16 -33.27 10.88 8.51
N PHE A 17 -32.62 10.76 9.67
CA PHE A 17 -32.31 9.46 10.28
C PHE A 17 -33.54 8.78 10.89
N GLY A 18 -34.70 9.44 10.88
CA GLY A 18 -35.97 8.98 11.44
C GLY A 18 -36.08 9.18 12.96
N ARG A 19 -34.94 9.33 13.64
CA ARG A 19 -34.81 9.56 15.08
C ARG A 19 -33.45 10.21 15.40
N PRO A 20 -33.28 10.82 16.57
CA PRO A 20 -31.99 11.34 17.00
C PRO A 20 -30.92 10.23 17.05
N ILE A 21 -29.75 10.52 16.49
CA ILE A 21 -28.58 9.66 16.53
C ILE A 21 -27.41 10.43 17.14
N LEU A 22 -26.49 9.70 17.78
CA LEU A 22 -25.19 10.20 18.17
C LEU A 22 -24.21 9.91 17.02
N LEU A 23 -23.77 10.95 16.31
CA LEU A 23 -22.87 10.81 15.16
C LEU A 23 -21.40 10.78 15.64
N THR A 24 -20.64 9.78 15.23
CA THR A 24 -19.24 9.60 15.62
C THR A 24 -18.29 9.93 14.47
N ASP A 25 -18.61 9.48 13.26
CA ASP A 25 -17.72 9.61 12.10
C ASP A 25 -18.52 9.87 10.81
N VAL A 26 -17.90 10.58 9.87
CA VAL A 26 -18.45 10.87 8.55
C VAL A 26 -17.37 10.69 7.50
N LEU A 27 -17.65 9.90 6.46
CA LEU A 27 -16.77 9.73 5.31
C LEU A 27 -17.52 10.04 4.02
N ILE A 28 -17.13 11.10 3.32
CA ILE A 28 -17.63 11.40 1.98
C ILE A 28 -16.46 11.30 1.00
N PRO A 29 -16.50 10.35 0.03
CA PRO A 29 -15.39 10.18 -0.91
C PRO A 29 -15.28 11.38 -1.86
N THR A 30 -14.11 11.51 -2.49
CA THR A 30 -13.84 12.55 -3.49
C THR A 30 -14.90 12.58 -4.59
N CYS A 31 -15.27 13.79 -5.00
CA CYS A 31 -16.20 14.00 -6.11
C CYS A 31 -15.69 15.13 -7.01
N GLY A 32 -15.11 14.76 -8.16
CA GLY A 32 -14.49 15.70 -9.09
C GLY A 32 -15.42 16.75 -9.71
N ASP A 33 -16.74 16.52 -9.66
CA ASP A 33 -17.78 17.43 -10.14
C ASP A 33 -18.10 18.57 -9.14
N LEU A 34 -17.67 18.45 -7.89
CA LEU A 34 -17.94 19.40 -6.82
C LEU A 34 -16.73 20.30 -6.55
N ALA A 35 -16.94 21.59 -6.32
CA ALA A 35 -15.93 22.49 -5.77
C ALA A 35 -15.83 22.32 -4.26
N SER A 36 -16.96 22.40 -3.57
CA SER A 36 -17.01 22.35 -2.11
C SER A 36 -18.26 21.63 -1.62
N LEU A 37 -18.19 21.19 -0.37
CA LEU A 37 -19.26 20.52 0.36
C LEU A 37 -19.32 21.08 1.78
N SER A 38 -20.52 21.32 2.31
CA SER A 38 -20.73 21.64 3.72
C SER A 38 -21.80 20.76 4.33
N ILE A 39 -21.64 20.44 5.61
CA ILE A 39 -22.58 19.63 6.37
C ILE A 39 -23.12 20.46 7.52
N ASP A 40 -24.44 20.60 7.59
CA ASP A 40 -25.17 21.24 8.67
C ASP A 40 -26.05 20.17 9.35
N ILE A 41 -26.17 20.20 10.68
CA ILE A 41 -26.89 19.19 11.47
C ILE A 41 -27.81 19.85 12.50
N TRP A 42 -28.94 19.20 12.79
CA TRP A 42 -29.90 19.62 13.82
C TRP A 42 -30.78 18.46 14.29
N THR A 43 -31.55 18.68 15.35
CA THR A 43 -32.47 17.70 15.95
C THR A 43 -33.92 18.12 15.80
N LEU A 44 -34.25 19.37 16.14
CA LEU A 44 -35.61 19.89 16.12
C LEU A 44 -35.91 20.67 14.85
N GLY A 45 -35.02 21.58 14.45
CA GLY A 45 -35.18 22.37 13.23
C GLY A 45 -33.95 23.20 12.88
N GLU A 46 -33.73 23.46 11.59
CA GLU A 46 -32.55 24.20 11.09
C GLU A 46 -32.42 25.60 11.73
N GLU A 47 -33.55 26.28 12.00
CA GLU A 47 -33.56 27.61 12.63
C GLU A 47 -33.50 27.57 14.17
N VAL A 48 -33.69 26.40 14.78
CA VAL A 48 -33.79 26.23 16.25
C VAL A 48 -32.44 25.82 16.81
N ASP A 49 -31.90 24.71 16.30
CA ASP A 49 -30.68 24.07 16.79
C ASP A 49 -29.72 23.71 15.65
N GLY A 50 -29.90 24.33 14.47
CA GLY A 50 -29.00 24.20 13.34
C GLY A 50 -27.58 24.64 13.64
N ARG A 51 -26.62 23.73 13.41
CA ARG A 51 -25.19 24.03 13.48
C ARG A 51 -24.44 23.47 12.29
N ARG A 52 -23.41 24.18 11.88
CA ARG A 52 -22.47 23.72 10.86
C ARG A 52 -21.46 22.76 11.45
N LEU A 53 -21.43 21.53 10.93
CA LEU A 53 -20.48 20.50 11.32
C LEU A 53 -19.13 20.69 10.63
N VAL A 54 -19.13 20.88 9.30
CA VAL A 54 -17.90 21.02 8.51
C VAL A 54 -18.12 21.74 7.18
N VAL A 55 -17.05 22.35 6.66
CA VAL A 55 -16.94 22.82 5.27
C VAL A 55 -15.66 22.26 4.65
N ALA A 56 -15.81 21.48 3.58
CA ALA A 56 -14.72 20.98 2.76
C ALA A 56 -14.66 21.77 1.45
N THR A 57 -13.59 22.54 1.23
CA THR A 57 -13.42 23.37 0.03
C THR A 57 -12.71 22.65 -1.12
N ASP A 58 -12.25 21.42 -0.89
CA ASP A 58 -11.35 20.67 -1.77
C ASP A 58 -11.83 19.22 -2.01
N ILE A 59 -13.14 19.00 -1.87
CA ILE A 59 -13.80 17.69 -2.07
C ILE A 59 -13.58 17.11 -3.48
N SER A 60 -13.15 17.95 -4.45
CA SER A 60 -12.75 17.52 -5.79
C SER A 60 -11.50 16.64 -5.81
N THR A 61 -10.64 16.76 -4.80
CA THR A 61 -9.30 16.14 -4.75
C THR A 61 -9.08 15.30 -3.50
N HIS A 62 -9.70 15.64 -2.37
CA HIS A 62 -9.55 14.93 -1.11
C HIS A 62 -10.90 14.45 -0.58
N SER A 63 -10.93 13.23 -0.04
CA SER A 63 -12.13 12.71 0.63
C SER A 63 -12.33 13.47 1.93
N LEU A 64 -13.57 13.82 2.26
CA LEU A 64 -13.90 14.35 3.56
C LEU A 64 -13.96 13.19 4.55
N ILE A 65 -13.06 13.18 5.53
CA ILE A 65 -13.00 12.18 6.60
C ILE A 65 -13.06 12.92 7.93
N LEU A 66 -14.19 12.79 8.62
CA LEU A 66 -14.35 13.18 10.02
C LEU A 66 -14.32 11.90 10.84
N HIS A 67 -13.28 11.77 11.67
CA HIS A 67 -13.09 10.62 12.54
C HIS A 67 -13.08 11.09 13.99
N ASP A 68 -13.74 10.32 14.86
CA ASP A 68 -13.78 10.54 16.31
C ASP A 68 -14.19 11.98 16.66
N LEU A 69 -15.42 12.35 16.29
CA LEU A 69 -15.96 13.67 16.59
C LEU A 69 -16.05 13.87 18.11
N ILE A 70 -15.30 14.85 18.63
CA ILE A 70 -15.28 15.18 20.07
C ILE A 70 -15.76 16.63 20.29
N PRO A 71 -16.87 16.85 21.03
CA PRO A 71 -17.84 15.84 21.47
C PRO A 71 -18.67 15.31 20.28
N PRO A 72 -19.13 14.05 20.32
CA PRO A 72 -19.93 13.49 19.24
C PRO A 72 -21.29 14.20 19.18
N PRO A 73 -21.68 14.77 18.03
CA PRO A 73 -22.92 15.52 17.95
C PRO A 73 -24.16 14.62 17.92
N VAL A 74 -25.17 14.96 18.73
CA VAL A 74 -26.52 14.44 18.56
C VAL A 74 -27.22 15.21 17.43
N CYS A 75 -27.81 14.50 16.48
CA CYS A 75 -28.65 15.07 15.43
C CYS A 75 -29.67 14.06 14.90
N ARG A 76 -30.78 14.55 14.34
CA ARG A 76 -31.74 13.75 13.57
C ARG A 76 -31.66 14.05 12.08
N PHE A 77 -31.39 15.29 11.74
CA PHE A 77 -31.34 15.78 10.37
C PHE A 77 -29.92 16.22 10.03
N MET A 78 -29.50 15.88 8.81
CA MET A 78 -28.21 16.28 8.25
C MET A 78 -28.40 16.84 6.85
N LYS A 79 -28.03 18.10 6.66
CA LYS A 79 -28.07 18.80 5.36
C LYS A 79 -26.68 18.86 4.76
N ILE A 80 -26.55 18.23 3.60
CA ILE A 80 -25.34 18.24 2.80
C ILE A 80 -25.56 19.23 1.69
N THR A 81 -24.87 20.37 1.77
CA THR A 81 -24.88 21.39 0.74
C THR A 81 -23.65 21.22 -0.13
N VAL A 82 -23.84 21.15 -1.44
CA VAL A 82 -22.78 20.95 -2.43
C VAL A 82 -22.75 22.12 -3.41
N ILE A 83 -21.55 22.47 -3.85
CA ILE A 83 -21.33 23.53 -4.84
C ILE A 83 -20.65 22.91 -6.06
N GLY A 84 -21.22 23.13 -7.24
CA GLY A 84 -20.69 22.62 -8.52
C GLY A 84 -19.36 23.25 -8.90
N ARG A 85 -18.45 22.44 -9.43
CA ARG A 85 -17.10 22.88 -9.80
C ARG A 85 -17.11 23.89 -10.95
N TYR A 86 -16.31 24.94 -10.80
CA TYR A 86 -16.12 25.95 -11.85
C TYR A 86 -15.52 25.34 -13.12
N GLY A 87 -16.09 25.66 -14.28
CA GLY A 87 -15.66 25.14 -15.58
C GLY A 87 -16.16 23.73 -15.92
N SER A 88 -16.99 23.10 -15.08
CA SER A 88 -17.67 21.84 -15.43
C SER A 88 -18.81 22.09 -16.41
N THR A 89 -18.82 21.36 -17.53
CA THR A 89 -19.91 21.34 -18.52
C THR A 89 -20.93 20.24 -18.22
N ASN A 90 -20.74 19.46 -17.16
CA ASN A 90 -21.60 18.32 -16.82
C ASN A 90 -22.93 18.83 -16.26
N ALA A 91 -24.01 18.67 -17.02
CA ALA A 91 -25.36 18.94 -16.54
C ALA A 91 -25.85 17.90 -15.51
N ARG A 92 -25.14 16.77 -15.32
CA ARG A 92 -25.54 15.70 -14.40
C ARG A 92 -24.34 15.22 -13.60
N ALA A 93 -24.45 15.25 -12.28
CA ALA A 93 -23.39 14.81 -11.37
C ALA A 93 -23.87 13.62 -10.52
N LYS A 94 -22.99 12.61 -10.39
CA LYS A 94 -23.19 11.50 -9.45
C LYS A 94 -22.43 11.83 -8.17
N ILE A 95 -23.17 12.37 -7.20
CA ILE A 95 -22.59 12.77 -5.91
C ILE A 95 -22.76 11.61 -4.93
N PRO A 96 -21.65 11.05 -4.41
CA PRO A 96 -21.72 10.07 -3.33
C PRO A 96 -22.21 10.78 -2.06
N LEU A 97 -23.22 10.21 -1.39
CA LEU A 97 -23.66 10.76 -0.10
C LEU A 97 -22.59 10.52 0.97
N GLY A 98 -21.95 9.35 0.93
CA GLY A 98 -20.91 8.95 1.88
C GLY A 98 -21.40 7.89 2.85
N PHE A 99 -20.62 7.68 3.91
CA PHE A 99 -20.85 6.75 5.00
C PHE A 99 -20.91 7.54 6.30
N TYR A 100 -21.90 7.26 7.13
CA TYR A 100 -22.11 7.92 8.43
C TYR A 100 -22.10 6.84 9.50
N TYR A 101 -21.30 7.06 10.53
CA TYR A 101 -21.16 6.14 11.65
C TYR A 101 -21.65 6.82 12.92
N GLY A 102 -22.34 6.05 13.75
CA GLY A 102 -22.97 6.57 14.95
C GLY A 102 -23.90 5.55 15.58
N HIS A 103 -24.61 6.00 16.61
CA HIS A 103 -25.50 5.15 17.40
C HIS A 103 -26.87 5.75 17.54
N THR A 104 -27.87 4.92 17.30
CA THR A 104 -29.28 5.29 17.37
C THR A 104 -29.84 5.22 18.79
N TYR A 105 -29.35 4.30 19.60
CA TYR A 105 -29.74 4.15 20.99
C TYR A 105 -28.79 4.96 21.86
N ILE A 106 -29.17 6.17 22.27
CA ILE A 106 -28.31 7.09 23.06
C ILE A 106 -28.46 6.74 24.54
N LEU A 107 -27.35 6.40 25.20
CA LEU A 107 -27.38 6.01 26.60
C LEU A 107 -27.54 7.24 27.51
N PRO A 108 -28.22 7.15 28.67
CA PRO A 108 -28.40 8.28 29.58
C PRO A 108 -27.07 8.97 29.97
N LEU A 109 -26.01 8.19 30.21
CA LEU A 109 -24.67 8.69 30.50
C LEU A 109 -24.04 9.49 29.34
N GLU A 110 -24.44 9.22 28.10
CA GLU A 110 -23.98 9.94 26.91
C GLU A 110 -24.87 11.18 26.62
N SER A 111 -26.13 11.18 27.08
CA SER A 111 -27.03 12.33 27.02
C SER A 111 -26.58 13.49 27.93
N ASP A 112 -25.93 13.18 29.05
CA ASP A 112 -25.39 14.20 29.97
C ASP A 112 -24.22 15.00 29.38
N LEU A 113 -23.62 14.55 28.28
CA LEU A 113 -22.48 15.23 27.64
C LEU A 113 -22.83 16.48 26.82
N LYS A 114 -24.10 16.90 26.72
CA LYS A 114 -24.58 18.27 26.37
C LYS A 114 -26.02 18.23 25.85
N ILE A 115 -26.99 18.14 26.74
CA ILE A 115 -28.29 18.77 26.47
C ILE A 115 -28.45 19.94 27.45
N MET A 116 -27.76 21.05 27.18
CA MET A 116 -28.21 22.34 27.68
C MET A 116 -29.43 22.71 26.82
N HIS A 117 -30.62 22.60 27.42
CA HIS A 117 -31.97 22.71 26.85
C HIS A 117 -32.63 21.39 26.41
N ASP A 118 -32.98 20.55 27.38
CA ASP A 118 -34.13 19.64 27.25
C ASP A 118 -35.21 20.05 28.26
N PRO A 119 -36.42 20.45 27.84
CA PRO A 119 -37.54 20.72 28.74
C PRO A 119 -38.16 19.44 29.34
N LEU A 120 -37.76 18.24 28.89
CA LEU A 120 -38.39 16.97 29.27
C LEU A 120 -37.57 16.15 30.27
N ARG A 121 -36.79 16.82 31.12
CA ARG A 121 -35.85 16.20 32.07
C ARG A 121 -36.51 15.58 33.33
N GLY A 122 -37.70 14.98 33.21
CA GLY A 122 -38.38 14.31 34.32
C GLY A 122 -38.81 12.89 33.94
N GLU A 123 -38.31 11.90 34.68
CA GLU A 123 -38.84 10.52 34.79
C GLU A 123 -38.42 9.47 33.75
N VAL A 124 -37.14 9.02 33.67
CA VAL A 124 -36.83 7.76 32.94
C VAL A 124 -35.64 6.95 33.48
N GLU A 125 -35.44 6.83 34.79
CA GLU A 125 -34.27 6.09 35.33
C GLU A 125 -34.52 4.61 35.66
N SER A 126 -35.77 4.13 35.71
CA SER A 126 -36.07 2.73 36.11
C SER A 126 -36.90 1.90 35.11
N ALA A 127 -37.46 2.52 34.07
CA ALA A 127 -38.36 1.85 33.11
C ALA A 127 -37.63 1.22 31.89
N ASN A 128 -36.38 1.60 31.61
CA ASN A 128 -35.70 1.28 30.34
C ASN A 128 -34.85 0.00 30.36
N GLN A 129 -34.58 -0.58 31.54
CA GLN A 129 -33.69 -1.74 31.66
C GLN A 129 -34.16 -3.00 30.91
N PRO A 130 -35.45 -3.42 30.98
CA PRO A 130 -35.93 -4.56 30.19
C PRO A 130 -35.88 -4.32 28.67
N GLU A 131 -35.98 -3.07 28.22
CA GLU A 131 -35.84 -2.71 26.80
C GLU A 131 -34.36 -2.79 26.33
N ILE A 132 -33.41 -2.40 27.19
CA ILE A 132 -31.97 -2.53 26.91
C ILE A 132 -31.57 -4.00 26.83
N ASP A 133 -32.07 -4.85 27.74
CA ASP A 133 -31.81 -6.29 27.71
C ASP A 133 -32.37 -6.94 26.44
N GLN A 134 -33.58 -6.56 26.01
CA GLN A 134 -34.16 -7.03 24.75
C GLN A 134 -33.34 -6.56 23.54
N HIS A 135 -32.90 -5.30 23.53
CA HIS A 135 -32.07 -4.77 22.46
C HIS A 135 -30.69 -5.44 22.41
N LEU A 136 -30.09 -5.71 23.57
CA LEU A 136 -28.85 -6.46 23.69
C LEU A 136 -29.01 -7.88 23.13
N ALA A 137 -30.08 -8.60 23.50
CA ALA A 137 -30.35 -9.94 22.99
C ALA A 137 -30.47 -9.95 21.46
N MET A 138 -31.19 -8.98 20.89
CA MET A 138 -31.31 -8.83 19.44
C MET A 138 -29.95 -8.55 18.78
N MET A 139 -29.13 -7.67 19.37
CA MET A 139 -27.80 -7.34 18.82
C MET A 139 -26.81 -8.51 18.93
N ILE A 140 -26.91 -9.34 19.98
CA ILE A 140 -26.12 -10.58 20.10
C ILE A 140 -26.51 -11.57 18.99
N ALA A 141 -27.81 -11.81 18.80
CA ALA A 141 -28.29 -12.70 17.74
C ALA A 141 -27.84 -12.22 16.33
N LEU A 142 -27.91 -10.91 16.09
CA LEU A 142 -27.39 -10.32 14.85
C LEU A 142 -25.87 -10.50 14.70
N GLN A 143 -25.11 -10.34 15.78
CA GLN A 143 -23.66 -10.54 15.77
C GLN A 143 -23.31 -11.99 15.40
N GLU A 144 -24.02 -12.98 15.96
CA GLU A 144 -23.83 -14.41 15.66
C GLU A 144 -24.17 -14.75 14.20
N ASP A 145 -25.27 -14.21 13.66
CA ASP A 145 -25.64 -14.36 12.25
C ASP A 145 -24.55 -13.80 11.31
N ILE A 146 -24.09 -12.57 11.57
CA ILE A 146 -23.03 -11.94 10.77
C ILE A 146 -21.73 -12.75 10.86
N GLN A 147 -21.39 -13.26 12.04
CA GLN A 147 -20.22 -14.11 12.24
C GLN A 147 -20.29 -15.39 11.38
N CYS A 148 -21.47 -16.04 11.35
CA CYS A 148 -21.69 -17.21 10.50
C CYS A 148 -21.50 -16.88 9.02
N ARG A 149 -22.11 -15.79 8.54
CA ARG A 149 -21.96 -15.33 7.15
C ARG A 149 -20.51 -14.98 6.81
N TYR A 150 -19.79 -14.33 7.73
CA TYR A 150 -18.37 -14.02 7.57
C TYR A 150 -17.53 -15.30 7.40
N ASN A 151 -17.73 -16.30 8.28
CA ASN A 151 -17.00 -17.56 8.21
C ASN A 151 -17.26 -18.29 6.87
N LEU A 152 -18.50 -18.29 6.39
CA LEU A 152 -18.85 -18.87 5.10
C LEU A 152 -18.18 -18.13 3.92
N ALA A 153 -18.12 -16.79 3.97
CA ALA A 153 -17.45 -15.99 2.96
C ALA A 153 -15.93 -16.26 2.94
N CYS A 154 -15.31 -16.40 4.11
CA CYS A 154 -13.90 -16.79 4.22
C CYS A 154 -13.65 -18.17 3.61
N HIS A 155 -14.49 -19.16 3.93
CA HIS A 155 -14.35 -20.51 3.37
C HIS A 155 -14.52 -20.53 1.84
N ARG A 156 -15.43 -19.70 1.32
CA ARG A 156 -15.62 -19.52 -0.13
C ARG A 156 -14.36 -18.92 -0.77
N LEU A 157 -13.75 -17.91 -0.15
CA LEU A 157 -12.50 -17.31 -0.63
C LEU A 157 -11.35 -18.32 -0.58
N GLU A 158 -11.21 -19.09 0.49
CA GLU A 158 -10.22 -20.15 0.62
C GLU A 158 -10.35 -21.20 -0.49
N THR A 159 -11.58 -21.65 -0.75
CA THR A 159 -11.86 -22.61 -1.84
C THR A 159 -11.46 -22.05 -3.20
N LEU A 160 -11.77 -20.78 -3.46
CA LEU A 160 -11.37 -20.12 -4.71
C LEU A 160 -9.85 -20.02 -4.82
N LEU A 161 -9.15 -19.70 -3.74
CA LEU A 161 -7.68 -19.60 -3.73
C LEU A 161 -7.01 -20.97 -3.88
N GLN A 162 -7.56 -22.03 -3.30
CA GLN A 162 -7.07 -23.41 -3.48
C GLN A 162 -7.23 -23.90 -4.92
N SER A 163 -8.25 -23.43 -5.64
CA SER A 163 -8.47 -23.77 -7.05
C SER A 163 -7.52 -23.06 -8.02
N ILE A 164 -6.81 -22.03 -7.55
CA ILE A 164 -5.77 -21.37 -8.33
C ILE A 164 -4.49 -22.19 -8.18
N ASP A 165 -4.27 -23.11 -9.13
CA ASP A 165 -2.97 -23.78 -9.31
C ASP A 165 -1.89 -22.70 -9.51
N LEU A 166 -1.18 -22.38 -8.44
CA LEU A 166 0.09 -21.65 -8.50
C LEU A 166 1.16 -22.68 -8.88
N PRO A 167 1.64 -22.73 -10.13
CA PRO A 167 2.78 -23.59 -10.44
C PRO A 167 3.97 -23.16 -9.57
N PRO A 168 4.90 -24.08 -9.21
CA PRO A 168 6.10 -23.73 -8.48
C PRO A 168 6.79 -22.58 -9.22
N LEU A 169 6.97 -21.48 -8.49
CA LEU A 169 7.46 -20.19 -9.00
C LEU A 169 8.97 -20.29 -9.28
N ASN A 170 9.34 -21.07 -10.27
CA ASN A 170 10.62 -20.88 -10.94
C ASN A 170 10.48 -19.62 -11.83
N SER A 171 11.50 -18.78 -11.90
CA SER A 171 11.47 -17.44 -12.52
C SER A 171 10.97 -17.42 -13.98
N ALA A 172 11.08 -18.55 -14.70
CA ALA A 172 10.51 -18.75 -16.03
C ALA A 172 8.96 -18.81 -16.08
N ASN A 173 8.29 -19.12 -14.97
CA ASN A 173 6.85 -19.36 -14.91
C ASN A 173 6.01 -18.11 -14.61
N ASN A 174 6.61 -17.06 -14.03
CA ASN A 174 5.94 -15.75 -13.91
C ASN A 174 5.58 -15.17 -15.28
N ALA A 175 6.46 -15.35 -16.27
CA ALA A 175 6.18 -14.98 -17.66
C ALA A 175 5.02 -15.80 -18.25
N GLN A 176 4.84 -17.06 -17.84
CA GLN A 176 3.74 -17.92 -18.31
C GLN A 176 2.38 -17.51 -17.75
N TYR A 177 2.31 -16.96 -16.52
CA TYR A 177 1.08 -16.37 -15.99
C TYR A 177 0.61 -15.17 -16.84
N PHE A 178 1.54 -14.34 -17.34
CA PHE A 178 1.23 -13.27 -18.30
C PHE A 178 0.90 -13.78 -19.72
N LEU A 179 1.22 -15.05 -20.03
CA LEU A 179 0.91 -15.71 -21.30
C LEU A 179 -0.37 -16.57 -21.23
N ARG A 180 -1.03 -16.67 -20.05
CA ARG A 180 -2.36 -17.32 -19.93
C ARG A 180 -3.37 -16.54 -20.78
N LYS A 181 -4.34 -17.26 -21.38
CA LYS A 181 -5.41 -16.62 -22.17
C LYS A 181 -6.13 -15.59 -21.29
N PRO A 182 -6.20 -14.31 -21.72
CA PRO A 182 -6.63 -13.21 -20.87
C PRO A 182 -8.06 -13.39 -20.34
N ASP A 183 -8.95 -14.01 -21.11
CA ASP A 183 -10.37 -14.08 -20.75
C ASP A 183 -10.68 -14.98 -19.54
N LYS A 184 -9.96 -16.10 -19.36
CA LYS A 184 -10.21 -17.02 -18.23
C LYS A 184 -9.59 -16.53 -16.92
N ALA A 185 -8.39 -15.95 -17.00
CA ALA A 185 -7.70 -15.39 -15.84
C ALA A 185 -8.43 -14.17 -15.26
N VAL A 186 -8.96 -13.29 -16.13
CA VAL A 186 -9.73 -12.11 -15.70
C VAL A 186 -11.03 -12.50 -14.98
N GLU A 187 -11.68 -13.57 -15.39
CA GLU A 187 -12.91 -14.04 -14.73
C GLU A 187 -12.62 -14.67 -13.37
N GLU A 188 -11.59 -15.52 -13.26
CA GLU A 188 -11.12 -16.09 -11.98
C GLU A 188 -10.71 -14.99 -10.99
N ASP A 189 -9.91 -14.01 -11.44
CA ASP A 189 -9.49 -12.87 -10.63
C ASP A 189 -10.70 -12.02 -10.17
N SER A 190 -11.71 -11.84 -11.03
CA SER A 190 -12.92 -11.10 -10.66
C SER A 190 -13.74 -11.79 -9.57
N ARG A 191 -13.80 -13.13 -9.59
CA ARG A 191 -14.51 -13.92 -8.57
C ARG A 191 -13.78 -13.87 -7.23
N VAL A 192 -12.45 -13.99 -7.24
CA VAL A 192 -11.61 -13.83 -6.05
C VAL A 192 -11.78 -12.43 -5.46
N PHE A 193 -11.70 -11.40 -6.31
CA PHE A 193 -11.87 -10.02 -5.89
C PHE A 193 -13.25 -9.77 -5.26
N SER A 194 -14.32 -10.30 -5.87
CA SER A 194 -15.68 -10.22 -5.33
C SER A 194 -15.79 -10.93 -3.97
N ALA A 195 -15.28 -12.15 -3.85
CA ALA A 195 -15.33 -12.91 -2.60
C ALA A 195 -14.53 -12.21 -1.47
N TYR A 196 -13.39 -11.62 -1.81
CA TYR A 196 -12.61 -10.82 -0.89
C TYR A 196 -13.34 -9.55 -0.43
N GLN A 197 -14.00 -8.86 -1.36
CA GLN A 197 -14.82 -7.69 -1.03
C GLN A 197 -15.98 -8.04 -0.11
N ASP A 198 -16.63 -9.19 -0.32
CA ASP A 198 -17.68 -9.70 0.57
C ASP A 198 -17.14 -9.94 1.99
N CYS A 199 -15.95 -10.54 2.12
CA CYS A 199 -15.28 -10.76 3.41
C CYS A 199 -15.01 -9.43 4.14
N ILE A 200 -14.48 -8.42 3.43
CA ILE A 200 -14.23 -7.09 4.00
C ILE A 200 -15.53 -6.47 4.52
N GLN A 201 -16.60 -6.54 3.73
CA GLN A 201 -17.88 -5.94 4.10
C GLN A 201 -18.49 -6.63 5.32
N LEU A 202 -18.42 -7.97 5.39
CA LEU A 202 -18.91 -8.75 6.53
C LEU A 202 -18.07 -8.51 7.79
N GLN A 203 -16.74 -8.40 7.66
CA GLN A 203 -15.86 -8.06 8.78
C GLN A 203 -16.21 -6.68 9.36
N LEU A 204 -16.49 -5.69 8.50
CA LEU A 204 -16.92 -4.37 8.94
C LEU A 204 -18.25 -4.46 9.72
N GLN A 205 -19.24 -5.18 9.20
CA GLN A 205 -20.52 -5.37 9.87
C GLN A 205 -20.36 -6.08 11.22
N LEU A 206 -19.50 -7.09 11.28
CA LEU A 206 -19.20 -7.84 12.51
C LEU A 206 -18.59 -6.92 13.58
N ASN A 207 -17.63 -6.07 13.19
CA ASN A 207 -17.02 -5.11 14.10
C ASN A 207 -18.07 -4.12 14.66
N LEU A 208 -18.94 -3.60 13.80
CA LEU A 208 -20.02 -2.69 14.22
C LEU A 208 -21.00 -3.37 15.20
N ALA A 209 -21.41 -4.60 14.91
CA ALA A 209 -22.27 -5.38 15.79
C ALA A 209 -21.58 -5.67 17.14
N HIS A 210 -20.30 -6.06 17.12
CA HIS A 210 -19.51 -6.30 18.31
C HIS A 210 -19.43 -5.06 19.21
N HIS A 211 -19.11 -3.90 18.63
CA HIS A 211 -19.04 -2.65 19.39
C HIS A 211 -20.40 -2.23 19.98
N ALA A 212 -21.49 -2.42 19.23
CA ALA A 212 -22.83 -2.16 19.74
C ALA A 212 -23.20 -3.07 20.93
N VAL A 213 -22.91 -4.37 20.83
CA VAL A 213 -23.10 -5.33 21.93
C VAL A 213 -22.28 -4.94 23.17
N GLN A 214 -20.99 -4.61 22.98
CA GLN A 214 -20.13 -4.16 24.08
C GLN A 214 -20.68 -2.90 24.75
N ARG A 215 -21.12 -1.92 23.96
CA ARG A 215 -21.69 -0.66 24.48
C ARG A 215 -22.95 -0.89 25.30
N LEU A 216 -23.86 -1.77 24.84
CA LEU A 216 -25.07 -2.13 25.60
C LEU A 216 -24.76 -2.91 26.88
N ARG A 217 -23.78 -3.82 26.86
CA ARG A 217 -23.32 -4.51 28.07
C ARG A 217 -22.80 -3.53 29.11
N VAL A 218 -21.98 -2.56 28.70
CA VAL A 218 -21.46 -1.51 29.58
C VAL A 218 -22.60 -0.69 30.19
N ALA A 219 -23.64 -0.37 29.41
CA ALA A 219 -24.81 0.36 29.91
C ALA A 219 -25.56 -0.40 31.01
N LEU A 220 -25.64 -1.73 30.91
CA LEU A 220 -26.30 -2.61 31.89
C LEU A 220 -25.47 -2.86 33.15
N GLY A 221 -24.40 -2.09 33.36
CA GLY A 221 -23.54 -2.26 34.53
C GLY A 221 -22.61 -3.47 34.44
N ALA A 222 -22.47 -4.11 33.26
CA ALA A 222 -21.27 -4.89 33.04
C ALA A 222 -20.12 -3.92 33.24
N SER A 223 -19.24 -4.23 34.20
CA SER A 223 -18.03 -3.45 34.44
C SER A 223 -17.47 -3.09 33.07
N ARG A 224 -17.28 -1.78 32.78
CA ARG A 224 -16.29 -1.42 31.77
C ARG A 224 -15.12 -2.25 32.22
N LYS A 225 -14.81 -3.34 31.51
CA LYS A 225 -13.45 -3.81 31.44
C LYS A 225 -12.77 -2.57 30.86
N ILE A 226 -12.43 -1.62 31.73
CA ILE A 226 -11.30 -0.72 31.60
C ILE A 226 -10.28 -1.69 31.07
N LEU A 227 -10.10 -1.57 29.75
CA LEU A 227 -9.33 -2.46 28.88
C LEU A 227 -8.34 -3.18 29.76
N LYS A 228 -8.59 -4.47 30.08
CA LYS A 228 -7.82 -5.28 31.04
C LYS A 228 -6.50 -4.56 31.30
N GLU A 229 -6.43 -3.77 32.38
CA GLU A 229 -5.18 -3.12 32.71
C GLU A 229 -4.21 -4.29 32.90
N GLN A 230 -3.28 -4.45 31.95
CA GLN A 230 -2.42 -5.62 31.75
C GLN A 230 -3.04 -6.84 31.04
N SER A 231 -3.59 -6.66 29.84
CA SER A 231 -3.39 -7.72 28.83
C SER A 231 -1.87 -7.80 28.55
N ASP A 232 -1.27 -8.98 28.65
CA ASP A 232 0.15 -9.19 28.28
C ASP A 232 0.37 -8.56 26.89
N PRO A 233 1.40 -7.71 26.68
CA PRO A 233 1.69 -7.16 25.36
C PRO A 233 1.73 -8.22 24.26
N LYS A 234 2.10 -9.47 24.59
CA LYS A 234 2.03 -10.60 23.64
C LYS A 234 0.60 -10.96 23.24
N GLU A 235 -0.33 -11.00 24.19
CA GLU A 235 -1.76 -11.23 23.90
C GLU A 235 -2.34 -10.09 23.08
N LEU A 236 -1.97 -8.84 23.36
CA LEU A 236 -2.41 -7.68 22.57
C LEU A 236 -1.93 -7.76 21.13
N ILE A 237 -0.67 -8.15 20.91
CA ILE A 237 -0.11 -8.32 19.56
C ILE A 237 -0.81 -9.48 18.83
N GLN A 238 -1.06 -10.61 19.50
CA GLN A 238 -1.74 -11.75 18.90
C GLN A 238 -3.21 -11.47 18.56
N MET A 239 -3.88 -10.65 19.38
CA MET A 239 -5.28 -10.25 19.16
C MET A 239 -5.43 -9.05 18.21
N SER A 240 -4.33 -8.40 17.83
CA SER A 240 -4.35 -7.27 16.91
C SER A 240 -4.52 -7.71 15.47
N SER A 241 -5.25 -6.92 14.69
CA SER A 241 -5.34 -7.16 13.25
C SER A 241 -3.97 -6.94 12.56
N THR A 242 -3.72 -7.68 11.49
CA THR A 242 -2.48 -7.54 10.69
C THR A 242 -2.30 -6.11 10.17
N GLU A 243 -3.38 -5.40 9.87
CA GLU A 243 -3.33 -4.03 9.35
C GLU A 243 -3.00 -2.99 10.45
N GLN A 244 -3.50 -3.19 11.67
CA GLN A 244 -3.08 -2.39 12.83
C GLN A 244 -1.58 -2.57 13.09
N LEU A 245 -1.09 -3.81 13.10
CA LEU A 245 0.34 -4.09 13.28
C LEU A 245 1.19 -3.48 12.16
N ARG A 246 0.76 -3.58 10.88
CA ARG A 246 1.44 -2.91 9.75
C ARG A 246 1.48 -1.40 9.91
N THR A 247 0.39 -0.80 10.37
CA THR A 247 0.30 0.64 10.59
C THR A 247 1.25 1.09 11.70
N ILE A 248 1.27 0.36 12.83
CA ILE A 248 2.20 0.59 13.94
C ILE A 248 3.65 0.44 13.46
N ILE A 249 3.99 -0.65 12.77
CA ILE A 249 5.33 -0.87 12.19
C ILE A 249 5.72 0.29 11.28
N ARG A 250 4.82 0.75 10.42
CA ARG A 250 5.09 1.88 9.52
C ARG A 250 5.40 3.16 10.30
N TYR A 251 4.61 3.49 11.32
CA TYR A 251 4.87 4.68 12.15
C TYR A 251 6.17 4.56 12.95
N LEU A 252 6.48 3.38 13.46
CA LEU A 252 7.75 3.12 14.15
C LEU A 252 8.94 3.30 13.20
N LEU A 253 8.88 2.74 11.98
CA LEU A 253 9.90 2.91 10.96
C LEU A 253 10.06 4.39 10.56
N ASP A 254 8.95 5.09 10.29
CA ASP A 254 8.96 6.52 9.93
C ASP A 254 9.57 7.35 11.08
N THR A 255 9.27 7.01 12.34
CA THR A 255 9.83 7.67 13.52
C THR A 255 11.34 7.42 13.65
N LEU A 256 11.78 6.16 13.56
CA LEU A 256 13.21 5.81 13.64
C LEU A 256 14.02 6.48 12.53
N LEU A 257 13.52 6.47 11.29
CA LEU A 257 14.14 7.17 10.17
C LEU A 257 14.19 8.68 10.39
N SER A 258 13.14 9.28 10.96
CA SER A 258 13.12 10.72 11.28
C SER A 258 14.19 11.09 12.32
N LEU A 259 14.43 10.23 13.32
CA LEU A 259 15.47 10.41 14.33
C LEU A 259 16.89 10.28 13.73
N LEU A 260 17.06 9.47 12.70
CA LEU A 260 18.34 9.33 11.98
C LEU A 260 18.57 10.45 10.96
N HIS A 261 17.51 11.03 10.41
CA HIS A 261 17.63 12.20 9.55
C HIS A 261 17.98 13.46 10.33
N SER A 262 17.45 13.63 11.54
CA SER A 262 17.79 14.77 12.39
C SER A 262 19.25 14.73 12.89
N SER A 263 19.89 13.55 12.90
CA SER A 263 21.28 13.41 13.33
C SER A 263 22.32 13.82 12.30
N ASN A 264 21.96 14.20 11.06
CA ASN A 264 22.85 14.85 10.07
C ASN A 264 24.28 14.26 9.95
N GLY A 265 24.43 12.93 10.01
CA GLY A 265 25.74 12.27 9.90
C GLY A 265 26.59 12.25 11.19
N HIS A 266 26.03 12.67 12.33
CA HIS A 266 26.60 12.36 13.64
C HIS A 266 26.30 10.91 14.05
N SER A 267 27.20 10.35 14.87
CA SER A 267 27.17 8.95 15.33
C SER A 267 25.78 8.53 15.78
N VAL A 268 25.30 7.41 15.24
CA VAL A 268 24.03 6.78 15.62
C VAL A 268 23.97 6.62 17.15
N PRO A 269 22.83 6.93 17.80
CA PRO A 269 22.68 6.72 19.24
C PRO A 269 23.12 5.31 19.66
N VAL A 270 23.99 5.21 20.67
CA VAL A 270 24.59 3.94 21.11
C VAL A 270 23.53 2.88 21.43
N VAL A 271 22.38 3.29 21.98
CA VAL A 271 21.24 2.41 22.26
C VAL A 271 20.69 1.74 21.00
N LEU A 272 20.62 2.48 19.88
CA LEU A 272 20.19 1.93 18.60
C LEU A 272 21.26 0.99 18.04
N GLN A 273 22.54 1.34 18.14
CA GLN A 273 23.63 0.45 17.72
C GLN A 273 23.66 -0.87 18.50
N SER A 274 23.42 -0.84 19.82
CA SER A 274 23.38 -2.06 20.63
C SER A 274 22.15 -2.92 20.38
N THR A 275 21.04 -2.31 19.93
CA THR A 275 19.78 -3.03 19.66
C THR A 275 19.79 -3.67 18.27
N PHE A 276 20.37 -2.99 17.27
CA PHE A 276 20.48 -3.48 15.89
C PHE A 276 21.78 -4.26 15.67
N ASN A 277 21.89 -5.41 16.32
CA ASN A 277 22.96 -6.37 16.05
C ASN A 277 22.66 -7.20 14.77
N ALA A 278 23.64 -7.97 14.28
CA ALA A 278 23.51 -8.75 13.05
C ALA A 278 22.30 -9.69 13.05
N GLN A 279 22.05 -10.38 14.18
CA GLN A 279 20.93 -11.32 14.32
C GLN A 279 19.58 -10.60 14.29
N ALA A 280 19.44 -9.48 14.98
CA ALA A 280 18.22 -8.68 14.97
C ALA A 280 17.94 -8.11 13.57
N CYS A 281 18.98 -7.70 12.84
CA CYS A 281 18.85 -7.23 11.46
C CYS A 281 18.40 -8.33 10.51
N GLU A 282 18.88 -9.57 10.70
CA GLU A 282 18.45 -10.73 9.93
C GLU A 282 16.97 -11.06 10.14
N GLU A 283 16.52 -11.11 11.38
CA GLU A 283 15.11 -11.31 11.72
C GLU A 283 14.22 -10.19 11.16
N LEU A 284 14.66 -8.93 11.30
CA LEU A 284 13.95 -7.78 10.72
C LEU A 284 13.89 -7.85 9.19
N PHE A 285 14.97 -8.29 8.54
CA PHE A 285 14.99 -8.47 7.10
C PHE A 285 14.01 -9.58 6.68
N LYS A 286 14.03 -10.74 7.35
CA LYS A 286 13.12 -11.86 7.09
C LYS A 286 11.66 -11.46 7.25
N HIS A 287 11.31 -10.79 8.35
CA HIS A 287 9.92 -10.46 8.62
C HIS A 287 9.40 -9.21 7.89
N LEU A 288 10.23 -8.18 7.69
CA LEU A 288 9.78 -6.90 7.14
C LEU A 288 10.21 -6.69 5.68
N CYS A 289 11.41 -7.12 5.29
CA CYS A 289 11.88 -6.95 3.90
C CYS A 289 11.29 -8.03 2.98
N ILE A 290 11.17 -9.28 3.42
CA ILE A 290 10.58 -10.34 2.59
C ILE A 290 9.04 -10.21 2.58
N SER A 291 8.43 -10.28 3.77
CA SER A 291 6.97 -10.38 3.95
C SER A 291 6.23 -9.04 4.07
N GLY A 292 6.95 -7.92 4.13
CA GLY A 292 6.35 -6.60 4.29
C GLY A 292 5.77 -5.99 3.01
N THR A 293 4.96 -4.95 3.18
CA THR A 293 4.44 -4.13 2.07
C THR A 293 5.57 -3.36 1.37
N PRO A 294 5.38 -2.85 0.13
CA PRO A 294 6.42 -2.12 -0.59
C PRO A 294 7.00 -0.94 0.20
N LYS A 295 6.16 -0.21 0.94
CA LYS A 295 6.61 0.90 1.78
C LYS A 295 7.44 0.40 2.97
N ILE A 296 6.93 -0.59 3.72
CA ILE A 296 7.65 -1.18 4.87
C ILE A 296 9.00 -1.71 4.44
N ARG A 297 9.06 -2.49 3.37
CA ARG A 297 10.30 -3.05 2.81
C ARG A 297 11.36 -1.97 2.53
N LEU A 298 10.95 -0.89 1.87
CA LEU A 298 11.86 0.20 1.51
C LEU A 298 12.32 0.98 2.75
N HIS A 299 11.43 1.24 3.71
CA HIS A 299 11.77 1.97 4.93
C HIS A 299 12.66 1.14 5.85
N THR A 300 12.41 -0.17 5.98
CA THR A 300 13.30 -1.09 6.69
C THR A 300 14.66 -1.19 6.02
N GLY A 301 14.71 -1.38 4.69
CA GLY A 301 15.99 -1.43 3.98
C GLY A 301 16.81 -0.15 4.13
N LEU A 302 16.16 1.01 4.09
CA LEU A 302 16.79 2.30 4.36
C LEU A 302 17.32 2.40 5.80
N LEU A 303 16.51 1.97 6.77
CA LEU A 303 16.86 1.99 8.19
C LEU A 303 18.11 1.13 8.46
N LEU A 304 18.13 -0.09 7.91
CA LEU A 304 19.27 -1.01 8.07
C LEU A 304 20.55 -0.42 7.46
N VAL A 305 20.48 0.19 6.28
CA VAL A 305 21.64 0.84 5.65
C VAL A 305 22.16 2.02 6.49
N GLN A 306 21.26 2.84 7.03
CA GLN A 306 21.65 4.02 7.81
C GLN A 306 22.24 3.64 9.18
N LEU A 307 21.74 2.58 9.81
CA LEU A 307 22.21 2.12 11.12
C LEU A 307 23.46 1.24 11.02
N CYS A 308 23.46 0.29 10.10
CA CYS A 308 24.41 -0.82 10.07
C CYS A 308 25.34 -0.80 8.84
N GLY A 309 25.12 0.10 7.87
CA GLY A 309 25.90 0.12 6.64
C GLY A 309 27.41 0.34 6.82
N GLY A 310 27.82 0.94 7.95
CA GLY A 310 29.22 1.14 8.33
C GLY A 310 29.85 0.01 9.15
N GLU A 311 29.08 -1.02 9.51
CA GLU A 311 29.56 -2.12 10.36
C GLU A 311 30.42 -3.12 9.58
N ARG A 312 31.38 -3.76 10.27
CA ARG A 312 32.30 -4.73 9.65
C ARG A 312 31.61 -6.01 9.17
N TRP A 313 30.55 -6.42 9.86
CA TRP A 313 29.77 -7.62 9.52
C TRP A 313 28.74 -7.39 8.40
N TRP A 314 28.52 -6.13 7.99
CA TRP A 314 27.47 -5.77 7.05
C TRP A 314 27.62 -6.43 5.67
N GLY A 315 28.85 -6.51 5.16
CA GLY A 315 29.13 -7.22 3.90
C GLY A 315 28.78 -8.70 3.98
N GLN A 316 29.19 -9.36 5.06
CA GLN A 316 28.89 -10.78 5.29
C GLN A 316 27.39 -11.02 5.45
N PHE A 317 26.69 -10.11 6.13
CA PHE A 317 25.23 -10.16 6.25
C PHE A 317 24.54 -10.16 4.88
N LEU A 318 24.92 -9.27 3.97
CA LEU A 318 24.34 -9.22 2.62
C LEU A 318 24.63 -10.51 1.83
N SER A 319 25.85 -11.04 1.93
CA SER A 319 26.22 -12.32 1.31
C SER A 319 25.39 -13.48 1.86
N ASN A 320 25.20 -13.56 3.19
CA ASN A 320 24.40 -14.60 3.83
C ASN A 320 22.92 -14.53 3.41
N VAL A 321 22.33 -13.33 3.41
CA VAL A 321 20.94 -13.13 2.97
C VAL A 321 20.76 -13.52 1.50
N LEU A 322 21.72 -13.17 0.65
CA LEU A 322 21.69 -13.56 -0.77
C LEU A 322 21.78 -15.09 -0.91
N GLN A 323 22.66 -15.73 -0.15
CA GLN A 323 22.82 -17.19 -0.15
C GLN A 323 21.58 -17.92 0.37
N GLU A 324 20.97 -17.44 1.45
CA GLU A 324 19.75 -18.05 1.99
C GLU A 324 18.58 -17.91 1.01
N LEU A 325 18.43 -16.77 0.35
CA LEU A 325 17.25 -16.48 -0.48
C LEU A 325 17.33 -16.97 -1.92
N TYR A 326 18.53 -17.09 -2.50
CA TYR A 326 18.71 -17.38 -3.93
C TYR A 326 19.43 -18.70 -4.21
N ASN A 327 19.69 -19.52 -3.19
CA ASN A 327 20.13 -20.91 -3.36
C ASN A 327 19.07 -21.73 -4.12
N SER A 328 19.52 -22.61 -5.00
CA SER A 328 18.69 -23.58 -5.74
C SER A 328 17.84 -24.49 -4.83
N GLU A 329 18.24 -24.73 -3.59
CA GLU A 329 17.49 -25.54 -2.61
C GLU A 329 16.41 -24.76 -1.85
N GLN A 330 16.26 -23.45 -2.09
CA GLN A 330 15.33 -22.61 -1.35
C GLN A 330 13.86 -22.88 -1.75
N LEU A 331 13.03 -23.16 -0.75
CA LEU A 331 11.59 -23.45 -0.91
C LEU A 331 10.68 -22.27 -0.53
N LEU A 332 11.24 -21.20 0.07
CA LEU A 332 10.47 -20.02 0.46
C LEU A 332 9.88 -19.30 -0.78
N ILE A 333 8.56 -19.08 -0.75
CA ILE A 333 7.86 -18.29 -1.77
C ILE A 333 7.90 -16.81 -1.36
N PHE A 334 8.61 -15.99 -2.13
CA PHE A 334 8.72 -14.55 -1.89
C PHE A 334 8.92 -13.77 -3.20
N PRO A 335 8.69 -12.43 -3.23
CA PRO A 335 8.85 -11.65 -4.46
C PRO A 335 10.33 -11.42 -4.79
N GLN A 336 10.97 -12.44 -5.37
CA GLN A 336 12.42 -12.51 -5.67
C GLN A 336 12.95 -11.24 -6.35
N ASP A 337 12.33 -10.78 -7.43
CA ASP A 337 12.80 -9.59 -8.16
C ASP A 337 12.80 -8.33 -7.30
N ARG A 338 11.75 -8.16 -6.48
CA ARG A 338 11.61 -6.96 -5.65
C ARG A 338 12.55 -6.96 -4.46
N VAL A 339 12.82 -8.14 -3.89
CA VAL A 339 13.81 -8.31 -2.82
C VAL A 339 15.22 -8.14 -3.38
N PHE A 340 15.49 -8.63 -4.59
CA PHE A 340 16.76 -8.43 -5.28
C PHE A 340 17.04 -6.95 -5.53
N MET A 341 16.03 -6.22 -6.03
CA MET A 341 16.14 -4.77 -6.23
C MET A 341 16.38 -4.00 -4.93
N LEU A 342 15.78 -4.44 -3.82
CA LEU A 342 16.06 -3.88 -2.50
C LEU A 342 17.50 -4.14 -2.09
N LEU A 343 17.98 -5.39 -2.19
CA LEU A 343 19.37 -5.77 -1.88
C LEU A 343 20.37 -4.99 -2.73
N SER A 344 20.07 -4.76 -4.01
CA SER A 344 20.90 -3.92 -4.88
C SER A 344 20.93 -2.46 -4.41
N CYS A 345 19.79 -1.87 -4.07
CA CYS A 345 19.73 -0.50 -3.53
C CYS A 345 20.51 -0.38 -2.21
N ILE A 346 20.35 -1.38 -1.34
CA ILE A 346 21.09 -1.48 -0.08
C ILE A 346 22.60 -1.54 -0.37
N GLY A 347 23.04 -2.45 -1.24
CA GLY A 347 24.44 -2.59 -1.62
C GLY A 347 25.02 -1.31 -2.20
N GLN A 348 24.31 -0.66 -3.13
CA GLN A 348 24.75 0.61 -3.75
C GLN A 348 25.00 1.71 -2.72
N ARG A 349 24.11 1.84 -1.73
CA ARG A 349 24.24 2.84 -0.67
C ARG A 349 25.28 2.48 0.38
N SER A 350 25.72 1.23 0.44
CA SER A 350 26.74 0.73 1.34
C SER A 350 28.12 0.59 0.71
N LEU A 351 28.32 1.01 -0.55
CA LEU A 351 29.61 0.93 -1.26
C LEU A 351 30.73 1.76 -0.64
N SER A 352 30.41 2.73 0.22
CA SER A 352 31.42 3.42 1.04
C SER A 352 32.14 2.48 2.01
N ASN A 353 31.54 1.31 2.31
CA ASN A 353 32.14 0.26 3.11
C ASN A 353 32.74 -0.80 2.16
N THR A 354 34.07 -0.83 2.08
CA THR A 354 34.82 -1.76 1.21
C THR A 354 34.53 -3.23 1.52
N GLY A 355 34.07 -3.54 2.73
CA GLY A 355 33.73 -4.90 3.14
C GLY A 355 32.55 -5.51 2.38
N VAL A 356 31.67 -4.70 1.78
CA VAL A 356 30.51 -5.23 1.03
C VAL A 356 30.94 -5.91 -0.27
N LEU A 357 31.80 -5.27 -1.05
CA LEU A 357 32.30 -5.86 -2.30
C LEU A 357 33.20 -7.05 -2.02
N GLU A 358 34.06 -6.96 -1.00
CA GLU A 358 34.93 -8.06 -0.56
C GLU A 358 34.12 -9.29 -0.14
N SER A 359 33.08 -9.14 0.67
CA SER A 359 32.22 -10.27 1.08
C SER A 359 31.44 -10.89 -0.07
N LEU A 360 31.01 -10.12 -1.06
CA LEU A 360 30.34 -10.64 -2.25
C LEU A 360 31.31 -11.38 -3.19
N LEU A 361 32.54 -10.88 -3.32
CA LEU A 361 33.60 -11.55 -4.09
C LEU A 361 34.06 -12.84 -3.41
N ASN A 362 34.18 -12.85 -2.07
CA ASN A 362 34.47 -14.07 -1.31
C ASN A 362 33.34 -15.11 -1.44
N LEU A 363 32.08 -14.67 -1.49
CA LEU A 363 30.95 -15.56 -1.79
C LEU A 363 31.07 -16.16 -3.19
N LEU A 364 31.41 -15.36 -4.20
CA LEU A 364 31.67 -15.84 -5.56
C LEU A 364 32.83 -16.85 -5.60
N ASP A 365 33.94 -16.57 -4.92
CA ASP A 365 35.09 -17.47 -4.86
C ASP A 365 34.71 -18.82 -4.21
N ASN A 366 33.94 -18.80 -3.13
CA ASN A 366 33.41 -20.02 -2.51
C ASN A 366 32.52 -20.83 -3.45
N LEU A 367 31.61 -20.16 -4.18
CA LEU A 367 30.71 -20.81 -5.14
C LEU A 367 31.45 -21.34 -6.37
N LEU A 368 32.57 -20.73 -6.74
CA LEU A 368 33.42 -21.12 -7.87
C LEU A 368 34.58 -22.05 -7.46
N SER A 369 34.79 -22.28 -6.16
CA SER A 369 35.83 -23.18 -5.64
C SER A 369 35.82 -24.59 -6.26
N PRO A 370 34.67 -25.20 -6.66
CA PRO A 370 34.66 -26.50 -7.33
C PRO A 370 35.33 -26.48 -8.72
N LEU A 371 35.60 -25.31 -9.30
CA LEU A 371 36.24 -25.13 -10.61
C LEU A 371 37.77 -24.92 -10.52
N GLN A 372 38.34 -24.74 -9.32
CA GLN A 372 39.76 -24.42 -9.18
C GLN A 372 40.67 -25.64 -9.43
N PRO A 373 41.71 -25.56 -10.30
CA PRO A 373 42.44 -26.75 -10.76
C PRO A 373 43.50 -27.35 -9.81
N GLN A 374 43.62 -26.94 -8.54
CA GLN A 374 44.80 -27.30 -7.73
C GLN A 374 44.51 -27.62 -6.27
N LEU A 375 44.41 -28.91 -5.94
CA LEU A 375 45.08 -29.58 -4.81
C LEU A 375 44.93 -31.11 -4.96
N PRO A 376 45.98 -31.91 -4.66
CA PRO A 376 46.02 -33.32 -5.01
C PRO A 376 45.15 -34.16 -4.06
N ILE A 377 44.26 -34.96 -4.66
CA ILE A 377 43.81 -36.28 -4.19
C ILE A 377 43.47 -36.31 -2.69
N HIS A 378 42.31 -35.75 -2.30
CA HIS A 378 41.35 -36.41 -1.40
C HIS A 378 40.09 -35.56 -1.30
N ARG A 379 38.95 -36.16 -1.66
CA ARG A 379 37.56 -35.62 -1.66
C ARG A 379 37.21 -34.69 -2.82
N CYS A 380 37.19 -35.25 -4.03
CA CYS A 380 36.22 -34.79 -5.02
C CYS A 380 34.83 -35.19 -4.48
N SER A 381 34.22 -34.33 -3.66
CA SER A 381 32.78 -34.42 -3.42
C SER A 381 32.13 -33.83 -4.66
N GLU A 382 31.16 -34.54 -5.24
CA GLU A 382 30.31 -34.10 -6.35
C GLU A 382 29.72 -32.71 -6.04
N GLY A 383 30.42 -31.65 -6.42
CA GLY A 383 29.97 -30.28 -6.24
C GLY A 383 29.18 -29.86 -7.46
N VAL A 384 27.86 -30.08 -7.45
CA VAL A 384 26.98 -29.46 -8.44
C VAL A 384 27.06 -27.95 -8.23
N LEU A 385 27.52 -27.21 -9.24
CA LEU A 385 27.51 -25.76 -9.21
C LEU A 385 26.08 -25.26 -9.15
N ASP A 386 25.77 -24.42 -8.16
CA ASP A 386 24.50 -23.70 -8.07
C ASP A 386 24.51 -22.54 -9.08
N ILE A 387 24.30 -22.88 -10.35
CA ILE A 387 24.29 -21.93 -11.48
C ILE A 387 23.27 -20.80 -11.26
N PRO A 388 22.03 -21.07 -10.77
CA PRO A 388 21.09 -20.02 -10.41
C PRO A 388 21.66 -19.04 -9.38
N MET A 389 22.21 -19.52 -8.28
CA MET A 389 22.80 -18.66 -7.25
C MET A 389 23.97 -17.84 -7.78
N ILE A 390 24.89 -18.46 -8.53
CA ILE A 390 26.03 -17.76 -9.16
C ILE A 390 25.53 -16.63 -10.06
N SER A 391 24.48 -16.87 -10.86
CA SER A 391 23.86 -15.86 -11.72
C SER A 391 23.36 -14.65 -10.93
N TRP A 392 22.66 -14.88 -9.80
CA TRP A 392 22.17 -13.81 -8.93
C TRP A 392 23.31 -12.99 -8.31
N VAL A 393 24.38 -13.65 -7.85
CA VAL A 393 25.54 -12.96 -7.26
C VAL A 393 26.27 -12.14 -8.31
N VAL A 394 26.55 -12.71 -9.49
CA VAL A 394 27.19 -11.99 -10.60
C VAL A 394 26.35 -10.79 -11.05
N MET A 395 25.04 -10.95 -11.14
CA MET A 395 24.13 -9.85 -11.49
C MET A 395 24.17 -8.73 -10.45
N LEU A 396 24.22 -9.07 -9.15
CA LEU A 396 24.33 -8.07 -8.09
C LEU A 396 25.67 -7.33 -8.17
N VAL A 397 26.78 -8.06 -8.28
CA VAL A 397 28.13 -7.49 -8.39
C VAL A 397 28.25 -6.59 -9.63
N SER A 398 27.79 -7.05 -10.80
CA SER A 398 27.76 -6.24 -12.03
C SER A 398 27.02 -4.92 -11.81
N ARG A 399 25.84 -4.96 -11.19
CA ARG A 399 25.02 -3.78 -10.95
C ARG A 399 25.62 -2.82 -9.91
N LEU A 400 26.40 -3.32 -8.95
CA LEU A 400 27.13 -2.51 -7.99
C LEU A 400 28.33 -1.81 -8.66
N LEU A 401 29.07 -2.53 -9.50
CA LEU A 401 30.20 -1.97 -10.25
C LEU A 401 29.76 -0.93 -11.30
N ASP A 402 28.66 -1.18 -12.00
CA ASP A 402 28.06 -0.21 -12.94
C ASP A 402 27.71 1.11 -12.24
N TYR A 403 27.26 1.05 -10.97
CA TYR A 403 26.95 2.24 -10.19
C TYR A 403 28.20 3.03 -9.76
N VAL A 404 29.29 2.34 -9.42
CA VAL A 404 30.57 3.02 -9.12
C VAL A 404 31.05 3.76 -10.37
N ALA A 405 31.00 3.12 -11.54
CA ALA A 405 31.42 3.71 -12.80
C ALA A 405 30.62 4.98 -13.16
N THR A 406 29.29 4.99 -12.94
CA THR A 406 28.48 6.18 -13.22
C THR A 406 28.74 7.34 -12.26
N VAL A 407 28.95 7.06 -10.97
CA VAL A 407 29.27 8.09 -9.96
C VAL A 407 30.64 8.72 -10.24
N GLU A 408 31.63 7.93 -10.67
CA GLU A 408 32.94 8.45 -11.06
C GLU A 408 32.88 9.32 -12.33
N ASP A 409 32.06 8.95 -13.32
CA ASP A 409 31.85 9.75 -14.54
C ASP A 409 31.12 11.08 -14.27
N GLU A 410 30.14 11.12 -13.35
CA GLU A 410 29.48 12.36 -12.91
C GLU A 410 30.45 13.28 -12.12
N ALA A 411 31.32 12.69 -11.29
CA ALA A 411 32.37 13.43 -10.58
C ALA A 411 33.48 13.95 -11.52
N ALA A 412 33.74 13.27 -12.64
CA ALA A 412 34.71 13.68 -13.65
C ALA A 412 34.17 14.75 -14.61
N THR A 413 32.87 14.70 -14.94
CA THR A 413 32.21 15.69 -15.83
C THR A 413 31.91 17.02 -15.14
N SER A 414 31.75 17.03 -13.81
CA SER A 414 31.55 18.24 -13.00
C SER A 414 32.81 19.11 -12.83
N LYS A 415 33.99 18.69 -13.35
CA LYS A 415 35.26 19.43 -13.28
C LYS A 415 35.73 20.08 -14.59
N LYS A 416 34.95 20.06 -15.69
CA LYS A 416 35.30 20.77 -16.93
C LYS A 416 34.46 22.04 -17.14
N PRO A 417 35.06 23.20 -17.46
CA PRO A 417 34.28 24.40 -17.76
C PRO A 417 33.54 24.21 -19.09
N LEU A 418 32.29 24.64 -19.14
CA LEU A 418 31.43 24.58 -20.32
C LEU A 418 32.08 25.26 -21.52
N ASN A 419 32.46 24.49 -22.53
CA ASN A 419 32.40 24.94 -23.92
C ASN A 419 32.51 23.76 -24.91
N GLY A 420 31.50 23.62 -25.77
CA GLY A 420 31.66 22.95 -27.07
C GLY A 420 30.80 21.72 -27.34
N LYS A 421 29.71 21.95 -28.08
CA LYS A 421 29.00 21.04 -29.01
C LYS A 421 28.70 19.62 -28.49
N GLU A 422 27.45 19.47 -28.05
CA GLU A 422 26.74 18.19 -27.96
C GLU A 422 26.96 17.37 -29.25
N ARG A 423 27.81 16.36 -29.13
CA ARG A 423 27.82 15.23 -30.05
C ARG A 423 27.10 14.12 -29.32
N GLU A 424 25.82 13.94 -29.67
CA GLU A 424 25.02 12.77 -29.27
C GLU A 424 25.86 11.50 -29.52
N ARG A 425 26.44 10.96 -28.44
CA ARG A 425 26.87 9.57 -28.42
C ARG A 425 25.79 8.81 -27.68
N PHE A 426 25.14 7.93 -28.41
CA PHE A 426 24.32 6.84 -27.90
C PHE A 426 25.14 6.05 -26.86
N LEU A 427 25.05 6.45 -25.60
CA LEU A 427 25.58 5.70 -24.46
C LEU A 427 24.49 4.68 -24.08
N THR A 428 24.78 3.43 -24.41
CA THR A 428 24.24 2.18 -23.87
C THR A 428 23.12 2.37 -22.85
N GLY A 429 21.88 2.22 -23.32
CA GLY A 429 20.71 2.19 -22.47
C GLY A 429 20.84 1.14 -21.37
N ASN A 430 20.30 1.47 -20.19
CA ASN A 430 20.13 0.59 -19.04
C ASN A 430 19.78 -0.85 -19.47
N GLN A 431 20.79 -1.73 -19.52
CA GLN A 431 20.67 -3.14 -19.93
C GLN A 431 19.69 -3.94 -19.06
N TRP A 432 19.32 -3.39 -17.91
CA TRP A 432 18.45 -4.00 -16.90
C TRP A 432 17.08 -3.31 -16.77
N SER A 433 16.62 -2.57 -17.78
CA SER A 433 15.32 -1.89 -17.76
C SER A 433 14.14 -2.84 -17.58
N PHE A 434 14.30 -4.13 -17.87
CA PHE A 434 13.27 -5.16 -17.65
C PHE A 434 13.08 -5.56 -16.18
N ILE A 435 14.09 -5.38 -15.32
CA ILE A 435 13.99 -5.63 -13.87
C ILE A 435 13.37 -4.43 -13.15
N ASN A 436 13.49 -3.24 -13.75
CA ASN A 436 12.98 -1.98 -13.21
C ASN A 436 11.47 -1.81 -13.48
N ASN A 437 10.66 -2.71 -12.94
CA ASN A 437 9.21 -2.57 -12.96
C ASN A 437 8.79 -1.53 -11.90
N ASN A 438 8.58 -0.28 -12.34
CA ASN A 438 7.90 0.81 -11.60
C ASN A 438 8.50 1.24 -10.24
N LEU A 439 9.81 1.49 -10.19
CA LEU A 439 10.46 2.16 -9.04
C LEU A 439 11.31 3.36 -9.47
N HIS A 440 10.91 4.05 -10.54
CA HIS A 440 11.35 5.43 -10.73
C HIS A 440 10.55 6.31 -9.77
N THR A 441 11.14 6.55 -8.60
CA THR A 441 10.81 7.69 -7.78
C THR A 441 10.82 8.91 -8.70
N GLN A 442 9.66 9.56 -8.83
CA GLN A 442 9.62 10.91 -9.37
C GLN A 442 10.61 11.71 -8.53
N SER A 443 11.75 12.03 -9.14
CA SER A 443 12.61 13.10 -8.73
C SER A 443 11.72 14.31 -8.46
N LEU A 444 11.69 14.76 -7.20
CA LEU A 444 11.15 16.06 -6.84
C LEU A 444 11.98 17.12 -7.56
N ASN A 445 11.59 17.46 -8.78
CA ASN A 445 11.91 18.75 -9.37
C ASN A 445 10.61 19.54 -9.49
N ARG A 446 10.45 20.50 -8.59
CA ARG A 446 9.42 21.53 -8.64
C ARG A 446 9.47 22.22 -10.01
N SER A 447 8.38 22.18 -10.77
CA SER A 447 7.99 23.32 -11.61
C SER A 447 6.47 23.30 -11.92
N SER A 448 5.82 24.31 -11.38
CA SER A 448 4.63 25.02 -11.84
C SER A 448 4.11 24.68 -13.26
N LYS A 449 2.80 24.34 -13.32
CA LYS A 449 1.77 24.68 -14.35
C LYS A 449 2.15 24.60 -15.84
N GLY A 450 1.41 23.77 -16.60
CA GLY A 450 1.13 24.03 -18.02
C GLY A 450 0.73 22.81 -18.82
N ASN A 451 -0.53 22.76 -19.27
CA ASN A 451 -0.99 21.86 -20.34
C ASN A 451 -0.06 21.94 -21.57
N SER A 452 0.40 20.81 -22.12
CA SER A 452 1.01 20.79 -23.46
C SER A 452 0.28 19.82 -24.40
N SER A 453 -0.38 20.41 -25.40
CA SER A 453 -1.02 19.75 -26.56
C SER A 453 -0.01 19.11 -27.53
N LEU A 454 1.30 19.29 -27.27
CA LEU A 454 2.40 18.80 -28.10
C LEU A 454 2.63 17.29 -27.99
N ASP A 455 2.47 16.69 -26.80
CA ASP A 455 2.62 15.24 -26.62
C ASP A 455 1.56 14.43 -27.39
N ARG A 456 0.36 14.99 -27.55
CA ARG A 456 -0.71 14.38 -28.36
C ARG A 456 -0.40 14.45 -29.85
N LEU A 457 0.26 15.52 -30.32
CA LEU A 457 0.66 15.67 -31.72
C LEU A 457 1.85 14.77 -32.07
N TYR A 458 2.82 14.65 -31.18
CA TYR A 458 3.97 13.76 -31.36
C TYR A 458 3.54 12.28 -31.37
N SER A 459 2.67 11.89 -30.43
CA SER A 459 2.06 10.55 -30.41
C SER A 459 1.25 10.23 -31.68
N ARG A 460 0.56 11.20 -32.27
CA ARG A 460 -0.17 11.01 -33.54
C ARG A 460 0.78 10.86 -34.73
N LYS A 461 1.91 11.57 -34.75
CA LYS A 461 2.92 11.46 -35.83
C LYS A 461 3.58 10.09 -35.83
N ILE A 462 3.93 9.57 -34.65
CA ILE A 462 4.50 8.22 -34.48
C ILE A 462 3.49 7.14 -34.92
N ARG A 463 2.22 7.24 -34.50
CA ARG A 463 1.19 6.27 -34.95
C ARG A 463 1.02 6.27 -36.47
N LYS A 464 1.06 7.43 -37.13
CA LYS A 464 0.98 7.51 -38.60
C LYS A 464 2.19 6.88 -39.29
N GLN A 465 3.40 7.12 -38.78
CA GLN A 465 4.62 6.48 -39.31
C GLN A 465 4.59 4.95 -39.14
N LEU A 466 4.08 4.47 -38.01
CA LEU A 466 4.01 3.04 -37.73
C LEU A 466 3.01 2.31 -38.65
N VAL A 467 1.88 2.95 -38.98
CA VAL A 467 0.93 2.43 -39.99
C VAL A 467 1.56 2.40 -41.39
N HIS A 468 2.33 3.43 -41.76
CA HIS A 468 3.02 3.48 -43.05
C HIS A 468 4.07 2.38 -43.20
N HIS A 469 4.91 2.17 -42.18
CA HIS A 469 5.88 1.06 -42.18
C HIS A 469 5.20 -0.31 -42.20
N LYS A 470 4.06 -0.47 -41.52
CA LYS A 470 3.27 -1.72 -41.58
C LYS A 470 2.73 -1.99 -42.99
N GLN A 471 2.29 -0.97 -43.71
CA GLN A 471 1.87 -1.12 -45.12
C GLN A 471 3.05 -1.47 -46.04
N GLN A 472 4.20 -0.83 -45.87
CA GLN A 472 5.41 -1.18 -46.64
C GLN A 472 5.86 -2.62 -46.38
N LEU A 473 5.81 -3.08 -45.13
CA LEU A 473 6.14 -4.46 -44.76
C LEU A 473 5.19 -5.47 -45.43
N ASN A 474 3.89 -5.16 -45.46
CA ASN A 474 2.91 -6.02 -46.14
C ASN A 474 3.12 -6.07 -47.65
N LEU A 475 3.52 -4.95 -48.26
CA LEU A 475 3.80 -4.88 -49.70
C LEU A 475 5.09 -5.63 -50.06
N LEU A 476 6.11 -5.59 -49.20
CA LEU A 476 7.31 -6.42 -49.33
C LEU A 476 6.99 -7.91 -49.15
N LYS A 477 6.13 -8.27 -48.20
CA LYS A 477 5.66 -9.67 -48.05
C LYS A 477 4.86 -10.15 -49.26
N ALA A 478 4.03 -9.30 -49.85
CA ALA A 478 3.30 -9.63 -51.08
C ALA A 478 4.25 -9.82 -52.27
N LYS A 479 5.28 -8.98 -52.40
CA LYS A 479 6.32 -9.13 -53.42
C LYS A 479 7.16 -10.39 -53.21
N GLN A 480 7.52 -10.70 -51.96
CA GLN A 480 8.22 -11.95 -51.63
C GLN A 480 7.38 -13.16 -52.02
N LYS A 481 6.07 -13.14 -51.72
CA LYS A 481 5.17 -14.23 -52.10
C LYS A 481 5.06 -14.40 -53.62
N ALA A 482 4.95 -13.29 -54.36
CA ALA A 482 4.90 -13.33 -55.82
C ALA A 482 6.21 -13.83 -56.46
N VAL A 483 7.36 -13.54 -55.84
CA VAL A 483 8.66 -14.08 -56.30
C VAL A 483 8.76 -15.57 -56.01
N VAL A 484 8.25 -16.03 -54.86
CA VAL A 484 8.22 -17.47 -54.53
C VAL A 484 7.29 -18.24 -55.47
N GLU A 485 6.13 -17.70 -55.81
CA GLU A 485 5.19 -18.28 -56.79
C GLU A 485 5.70 -18.26 -58.24
N GLN A 486 6.74 -17.47 -58.56
CA GLN A 486 7.42 -17.51 -59.87
C GLN A 486 8.60 -18.49 -59.91
N MET A 487 9.04 -18.98 -58.75
CA MET A 487 10.12 -19.95 -58.63
C MET A 487 9.62 -21.40 -58.49
N GLU A 488 8.34 -21.58 -58.14
CA GLU A 488 7.57 -22.83 -58.35
C GLU A 488 7.02 -22.88 -59.78
#